data_AF-A0A7X9E4C4-F1
#
_entry.id   AF-A0A7X9E4C4-F1
#
_cell.length_a   1.000
_cell.length_b   1.000
_cell.length_c   1.000
_cell.angle_alpha   90.00
_cell.angle_beta   90.00
_cell.angle_gamma   90.00
#
_symmetry.space_group_name_H-M   'P 1'
#
loop_
_entity.id
_entity.type
_entity.pdbx_description
1 polymer ?
#
loop_
_entity_poly.entity_id
_entity_poly.type
_entity_poly.pdbx_seq_one_letter_code
_entity_poly.pdbx_strand_id
1 'polypeptide(L)'
;MILDILFISLLFFNLFFLFIITYNFFTAPSVKNILLSSESSSKISILIPARNEENNIADCLDAVLNQSHQNYEVIVLDDDSSDNTYNVVEQYIKKDARIKIAKGKPLPISWLGKNWACFQLANLAANDLFLF
;
A
#
# COMPACT_ATOMS: atom_id res chain seq x y z
N MET A 1 -40.98 29.16 19.66
CA MET A 1 -41.21 27.70 19.60
C MET A 1 -40.40 27.03 18.50
N ILE A 2 -40.61 27.31 17.21
CA ILE A 2 -39.83 26.66 16.11
C ILE A 2 -38.34 27.01 16.17
N LEU A 3 -38.01 28.29 16.36
CA LEU A 3 -36.62 28.75 16.46
C LEU A 3 -35.88 28.09 17.65
N ASP A 4 -36.58 27.93 18.77
CA ASP A 4 -36.04 27.29 19.98
C ASP A 4 -35.77 25.79 19.74
N ILE A 5 -36.67 25.09 19.04
CA ILE A 5 -36.50 23.69 18.67
C ILE A 5 -35.30 23.53 17.72
N LEU A 6 -35.16 24.41 16.73
CA LEU A 6 -34.02 24.40 15.80
C LEU A 6 -32.70 24.65 16.54
N PHE A 7 -32.68 25.61 17.46
CA PHE A 7 -31.51 25.93 18.27
C PHE A 7 -31.10 24.75 19.16
N ILE A 8 -32.07 24.13 19.86
CA ILE A 8 -31.82 22.96 20.72
C ILE A 8 -31.31 21.77 19.90
N SER A 9 -31.90 21.52 18.73
CA SER A 9 -31.46 20.45 17.82
C SER A 9 -30.02 20.66 17.34
N LEU A 10 -29.67 21.89 16.92
CA LEU A 10 -28.32 22.23 16.50
C LEU A 10 -27.32 22.09 17.64
N LEU A 11 -27.68 22.53 18.85
CA LEU A 11 -26.83 22.40 20.03
C LEU A 11 -26.57 20.93 20.36
N PHE A 12 -27.61 20.10 20.37
CA PHE A 12 -27.49 18.67 20.60
C PHE A 12 -26.59 17.99 19.56
N PHE A 13 -26.79 18.33 18.28
CA PHE A 13 -25.96 17.82 17.19
C PHE A 13 -24.48 18.17 17.40
N ASN A 14 -24.15 19.41 17.74
CA ASN A 14 -22.77 19.83 18.00
C ASN A 14 -22.16 19.11 19.21
N LEU A 15 -22.93 18.93 20.29
CA LEU A 15 -22.47 18.20 21.47
C LEU A 15 -22.22 16.72 21.17
N PHE A 16 -23.06 16.10 20.34
CA PHE A 16 -22.89 14.73 19.90
C PHE A 16 -21.60 14.55 19.06
N PHE A 17 -21.34 15.44 18.11
CA PHE A 17 -20.10 15.42 17.33
C PHE A 17 -18.86 15.67 18.20
N LEU A 18 -18.92 16.64 19.11
CA LEU A 18 -17.83 16.93 20.04
C LEU A 18 -17.52 15.72 20.93
N PHE A 19 -18.57 15.02 21.39
CA PHE A 19 -18.43 13.79 22.16
C PHE A 19 -17.73 12.70 21.34
N ILE A 20 -18.13 12.47 20.08
CA ILE A 20 -17.46 11.49 19.19
C ILE A 20 -15.99 11.83 18.98
N ILE A 21 -15.67 13.10 18.69
CA ILE A 21 -14.28 13.53 18.45
C ILE A 21 -13.45 13.33 19.72
N THR A 22 -13.99 13.71 20.87
CA THR A 22 -13.32 13.57 22.15
C THR A 22 -13.11 12.10 22.52
N TYR A 23 -14.15 11.27 22.35
CA TYR A 23 -14.07 9.83 22.53
C TYR A 23 -13.00 9.23 21.63
N ASN A 24 -13.05 9.51 20.32
CA ASN A 24 -12.06 9.05 19.36
C ASN A 24 -10.65 9.53 19.69
N PHE A 25 -10.47 10.75 20.19
CA PHE A 25 -9.16 11.27 20.60
C PHE A 25 -8.58 10.46 21.76
N PHE A 26 -9.40 10.12 22.76
CA PHE A 26 -8.96 9.36 23.93
C PHE A 26 -8.85 7.85 23.68
N THR A 27 -9.65 7.30 22.77
CA THR A 27 -9.61 5.87 22.42
C THR A 27 -8.82 5.58 21.17
N ALA A 28 -8.28 6.61 20.49
CA ALA A 28 -7.43 6.42 19.32
C ALA A 28 -6.30 5.46 19.70
N PRO A 29 -6.09 4.38 18.93
CA PRO A 29 -5.00 3.47 19.20
C PRO A 29 -3.70 4.26 19.11
N SER A 30 -2.99 4.36 20.23
CA SER A 30 -1.63 4.88 20.22
C SER A 30 -0.76 3.89 19.45
N VAL A 31 -0.09 4.36 18.40
CA VAL A 31 1.00 3.61 17.78
C VAL A 31 2.06 3.47 18.87
N LYS A 32 2.09 2.31 19.53
CA LYS A 32 3.15 2.00 20.48
C LYS A 32 4.44 2.11 19.69
N ASN A 33 5.34 2.99 20.13
CA ASN A 33 6.75 2.91 19.76
C ASN A 33 7.27 1.61 20.37
N ILE A 34 7.02 0.50 19.69
CA ILE A 34 7.66 -0.77 19.96
C ILE A 34 9.13 -0.45 19.75
N LEU A 35 9.86 -0.35 20.86
CA LEU A 35 11.32 -0.42 20.83
C LEU A 35 11.62 -1.67 20.01
N LEU A 36 12.12 -1.47 18.79
CA LEU A 36 12.36 -2.51 17.81
C LEU A 36 13.24 -3.57 18.47
N SER A 37 12.62 -4.60 19.06
CA SER A 37 13.33 -5.77 19.53
C SER A 37 13.94 -6.39 18.29
N SER A 38 15.25 -6.30 18.20
CA SER A 38 16.10 -6.56 17.03
C SER A 38 16.09 -8.01 16.52
N GLU A 39 15.11 -8.84 16.90
CA GLU A 39 15.17 -10.29 16.69
C GLU A 39 14.05 -10.89 15.82
N SER A 40 13.08 -10.10 15.38
CA SER A 40 12.23 -10.50 14.25
C SER A 40 12.09 -9.33 13.29
N SER A 41 13.06 -9.14 12.38
CA SER A 41 12.81 -8.24 11.26
C SER A 41 11.67 -8.87 10.45
N SER A 42 10.47 -8.30 10.57
CA SER A 42 9.31 -8.78 9.83
C SER A 42 9.67 -8.85 8.36
N LYS A 43 9.43 -9.99 7.73
CA LYS A 43 9.64 -10.14 6.29
C LYS A 43 8.52 -9.40 5.57
N ILE A 44 8.89 -8.46 4.70
CA ILE A 44 7.93 -7.64 3.96
C ILE A 44 7.95 -8.09 2.49
N SER A 45 6.79 -8.24 1.87
CA SER A 45 6.67 -8.32 0.42
C SER A 45 6.19 -6.97 -0.09
N ILE A 46 7.06 -6.26 -0.80
CA ILE A 46 6.76 -5.00 -1.48
C ILE A 46 6.23 -5.35 -2.87
N LEU A 47 5.02 -4.93 -3.19
CA LEU A 47 4.20 -5.41 -4.28
C LEU A 47 3.83 -4.26 -5.20
N ILE A 48 4.50 -4.15 -6.35
CA ILE A 48 4.39 -2.98 -7.23
C ILE A 48 3.60 -3.36 -8.49
N PRO A 49 2.31 -2.98 -8.61
CA PRO A 49 1.59 -3.10 -9.86
C PRO A 49 2.05 -2.00 -10.81
N ALA A 50 2.53 -2.36 -12.00
CA ALA A 50 3.08 -1.41 -12.97
C ALA A 50 2.40 -1.59 -14.33
N ARG A 51 1.98 -0.48 -14.94
CA ARG A 51 1.52 -0.43 -16.33
C ARG A 51 1.92 0.89 -16.97
N ASN A 52 2.76 0.83 -17.99
CA ASN A 52 3.29 2.00 -18.69
C ASN A 52 3.98 3.01 -17.75
N GLU A 53 4.88 2.50 -16.91
CA GLU A 53 5.64 3.23 -15.89
C GLU A 53 7.13 3.36 -16.26
N GLU A 54 7.52 3.30 -17.54
CA GLU A 54 8.94 3.31 -17.95
C GLU A 54 9.74 4.49 -17.39
N ASN A 55 9.07 5.62 -17.16
CA ASN A 55 9.67 6.86 -16.64
C ASN A 55 9.72 6.93 -15.11
N ASN A 56 8.96 6.10 -14.39
CA ASN A 56 8.80 6.20 -12.93
C ASN A 56 9.32 4.95 -12.19
N ILE A 57 9.29 3.78 -12.84
CA ILE A 57 9.58 2.51 -12.17
C ILE A 57 11.02 2.42 -11.68
N ALA A 58 11.97 3.07 -12.37
CA ALA A 58 13.36 3.14 -11.94
C ALA A 58 13.50 3.87 -10.59
N ASP A 59 12.99 5.10 -10.50
CA ASP A 59 13.04 5.91 -9.28
C ASP A 59 12.31 5.23 -8.11
N CYS A 60 11.19 4.56 -8.39
CA CYS A 60 10.46 3.77 -7.41
C CYS A 60 11.32 2.63 -6.85
N LEU A 61 11.98 1.85 -7.72
CA LEU A 61 12.85 0.76 -7.31
C LEU A 61 14.08 1.25 -6.56
N ASP A 62 14.72 2.33 -6.99
CA ASP A 62 15.84 2.94 -6.27
C ASP A 62 15.44 3.38 -4.86
N ALA A 63 14.26 4.01 -4.72
CA ALA A 63 13.73 4.40 -3.41
C ALA A 63 13.47 3.18 -2.51
N VAL A 64 12.90 2.10 -3.06
CA VAL A 64 12.65 0.84 -2.35
C VAL A 64 13.96 0.14 -1.95
N LEU A 65 14.99 0.19 -2.79
CA LEU A 65 16.28 -0.43 -2.51
C LEU A 65 17.09 0.32 -1.45
N ASN A 66 16.87 1.63 -1.30
CA ASN A 66 17.57 2.50 -0.35
C ASN A 66 16.92 2.57 1.04
N GLN A 67 16.07 1.62 1.40
CA GLN A 67 15.44 1.55 2.72
C GLN A 67 16.42 1.01 3.77
N SER A 68 16.26 1.44 5.04
CA SER A 68 17.09 0.94 6.15
C SER A 68 16.73 -0.50 6.54
N HIS A 69 15.46 -0.89 6.40
CA HIS A 69 15.00 -2.27 6.61
C HIS A 69 15.44 -3.17 5.46
N GLN A 70 16.16 -4.26 5.73
CA GLN A 70 16.75 -5.12 4.69
C GLN A 70 16.00 -6.44 4.44
N ASN A 71 15.07 -6.83 5.31
CA ASN A 71 14.40 -8.12 5.23
C ASN A 71 13.09 -8.03 4.45
N TYR A 72 13.20 -7.93 3.14
CA TYR A 72 12.07 -7.83 2.23
C TYR A 72 12.36 -8.44 0.86
N GLU A 73 11.30 -8.74 0.11
CA GLU A 73 11.36 -8.96 -1.33
C GLU A 73 10.55 -7.89 -2.05
N VAL A 74 10.84 -7.70 -3.34
CA VAL A 74 10.09 -6.80 -4.21
C VAL A 74 9.56 -7.63 -5.37
N ILE A 75 8.26 -7.57 -5.61
CA ILE A 75 7.61 -8.21 -6.76
C ILE A 75 6.95 -7.11 -7.57
N VAL A 76 7.44 -6.90 -8.78
CA VAL A 76 6.77 -6.04 -9.76
C VAL A 76 5.87 -6.91 -10.63
N LEU A 77 4.62 -6.49 -10.79
CA LEU A 77 3.71 -7.09 -11.77
C LEU A 77 3.55 -6.13 -12.93
N ASP A 78 4.05 -6.52 -14.09
CA ASP A 78 3.83 -5.79 -15.34
C ASP A 78 2.46 -6.17 -15.92
N ASP A 79 1.49 -5.28 -15.75
CA ASP A 79 0.08 -5.45 -16.13
C ASP A 79 -0.18 -4.98 -17.57
N ASP A 80 0.46 -5.65 -18.52
CA ASP A 80 0.30 -5.42 -19.97
C ASP A 80 0.75 -4.00 -20.40
N SER A 81 1.98 -3.64 -20.04
CA SER A 81 2.63 -2.44 -20.55
C SER A 81 2.98 -2.57 -22.04
N SER A 82 2.82 -1.47 -22.76
CA SER A 82 3.22 -1.30 -24.16
C SER A 82 4.54 -0.56 -24.34
N ASP A 83 5.10 -0.05 -23.24
CA ASP A 83 6.35 0.72 -23.19
C ASP A 83 7.53 -0.12 -22.64
N ASN A 84 8.64 0.51 -22.26
CA ASN A 84 9.80 -0.21 -21.74
C ASN A 84 9.73 -0.62 -20.27
N THR A 85 8.59 -0.48 -19.57
CA THR A 85 8.46 -0.78 -18.13
C THR A 85 9.08 -2.12 -17.74
N TYR A 86 8.73 -3.20 -18.45
CA TYR A 86 9.24 -4.53 -18.17
C TYR A 86 10.77 -4.61 -18.30
N ASN A 87 11.31 -4.00 -19.35
CA ASN A 87 12.74 -4.03 -19.66
C ASN A 87 13.55 -3.26 -18.61
N VAL A 88 13.01 -2.14 -18.12
CA VAL A 88 13.63 -1.37 -17.03
C VAL A 88 13.74 -2.24 -15.79
N VAL A 89 12.65 -2.90 -15.37
CA VAL A 89 12.67 -3.78 -14.19
C VAL A 89 13.62 -4.96 -14.37
N GLU A 90 13.71 -5.55 -15.57
CA GLU A 90 14.64 -6.66 -15.84
C GLU A 90 16.11 -6.26 -15.58
N GLN A 91 16.48 -5.01 -15.84
CA GLN A 91 17.81 -4.49 -15.51
C GLN A 91 18.08 -4.46 -14.01
N TYR A 92 17.04 -4.23 -13.18
CA TYR A 92 17.15 -4.23 -11.73
C TYR A 92 17.27 -5.63 -11.14
N ILE A 93 16.59 -6.62 -11.72
CA ILE A 93 16.72 -8.04 -11.30
C ILE A 93 18.16 -8.52 -11.43
N LYS A 94 18.89 -8.05 -12.46
CA LYS A 94 20.32 -8.37 -12.65
C LYS A 94 21.22 -7.74 -11.60
N LYS A 95 20.77 -6.68 -10.92
CA LYS A 95 21.53 -5.92 -9.91
C LYS A 95 21.21 -6.35 -8.48
N ASP A 96 19.96 -6.71 -8.20
CA ASP A 96 19.49 -7.07 -6.86
C ASP A 96 18.56 -8.29 -6.88
N ALA A 97 18.96 -9.34 -6.16
CA ALA A 97 18.24 -10.62 -6.12
C ALA A 97 16.90 -10.57 -5.36
N ARG A 98 16.62 -9.48 -4.63
CA ARG A 98 15.34 -9.29 -3.93
C ARG A 98 14.22 -8.93 -4.90
N ILE A 99 14.55 -8.42 -6.09
CA ILE A 99 13.59 -7.97 -7.09
C ILE A 99 13.19 -9.15 -8.00
N LYS A 100 11.89 -9.31 -8.19
CA LYS A 100 11.27 -10.25 -9.11
C LYS A 100 10.29 -9.49 -10.00
N ILE A 101 10.08 -9.99 -11.21
CA ILE A 101 9.01 -9.52 -12.09
C ILE A 101 8.09 -10.66 -12.49
N ALA A 102 6.80 -10.38 -12.59
CA ALA A 102 5.80 -11.26 -13.16
C ALA A 102 4.98 -10.51 -14.21
N LYS A 103 4.48 -11.23 -15.21
CA LYS A 103 3.52 -10.71 -16.18
C LYS A 103 2.09 -10.89 -15.66
N GLY A 104 1.26 -9.86 -15.81
CA GLY A 104 -0.16 -9.90 -15.47
C GLY A 104 -0.93 -10.91 -16.30
N LYS A 105 -1.89 -11.60 -15.67
CA LYS A 105 -2.88 -12.46 -16.34
C LYS A 105 -4.02 -11.61 -16.91
N PRO A 106 -4.71 -12.10 -17.96
CA PRO A 106 -5.86 -11.41 -18.55
C PRO A 106 -6.90 -10.99 -17.50
N LEU A 107 -7.46 -9.80 -17.66
CA LEU A 107 -8.45 -9.23 -16.76
C LEU A 107 -9.74 -10.09 -16.76
N PRO A 108 -10.15 -10.66 -15.62
CA PRO A 108 -11.41 -11.40 -15.53
C PRO A 108 -12.63 -10.49 -15.67
N ILE A 109 -13.75 -11.07 -16.10
CA ILE A 109 -15.05 -10.37 -16.11
C ILE A 109 -15.38 -9.87 -14.70
N SER A 110 -15.85 -8.63 -14.60
CA SER A 110 -16.21 -7.94 -13.35
C SER A 110 -15.04 -7.52 -12.45
N TRP A 111 -13.80 -7.58 -12.91
CA TRP A 111 -12.65 -7.04 -12.19
C TRP A 111 -12.18 -5.69 -12.75
N LEU A 112 -11.56 -4.88 -11.89
CA LEU A 112 -10.83 -3.67 -12.27
C LEU A 112 -9.33 -3.98 -12.36
N GLY A 113 -8.64 -3.42 -13.35
CA GLY A 113 -7.23 -3.70 -13.65
C GLY A 113 -6.30 -3.59 -12.43
N LYS A 114 -6.28 -2.43 -11.76
CA LYS A 114 -5.41 -2.22 -10.59
C LYS A 114 -5.68 -3.22 -9.46
N ASN A 115 -6.95 -3.48 -9.16
CA ASN A 115 -7.33 -4.44 -8.11
C ASN A 115 -6.92 -5.86 -8.48
N TRP A 116 -7.05 -6.21 -9.76
CA TRP A 116 -6.61 -7.51 -10.29
C TRP A 116 -5.09 -7.65 -10.23
N ALA A 117 -4.34 -6.61 -10.54
CA ALA A 117 -2.89 -6.58 -10.39
C ALA A 117 -2.46 -6.76 -8.92
N CYS A 118 -3.05 -6.00 -7.99
CA CYS A 118 -2.78 -6.14 -6.56
C CYS A 118 -3.13 -7.56 -6.04
N PHE A 119 -4.27 -8.13 -6.48
CA PHE A 119 -4.66 -9.48 -6.12
C PHE A 119 -3.64 -10.53 -6.61
N GLN A 120 -3.16 -10.41 -7.85
CA GLN A 120 -2.14 -11.31 -8.37
C GLN A 120 -0.83 -11.20 -7.60
N LEU A 121 -0.39 -9.98 -7.30
CA LEU A 121 0.80 -9.72 -6.48
C LEU A 121 0.69 -10.34 -5.08
N ALA A 122 -0.46 -10.19 -4.42
CA ALA A 122 -0.70 -10.79 -3.10
C ALA A 122 -0.54 -12.31 -3.13
N ASN A 123 -0.97 -12.97 -4.21
CA ASN A 123 -0.82 -14.42 -4.38
C ASN A 123 0.62 -14.87 -4.70
N LEU A 124 1.48 -13.95 -5.19
CA LEU A 124 2.88 -14.22 -5.50
C LEU A 124 3.82 -13.96 -4.32
N ALA A 125 3.37 -13.18 -3.34
CA ALA A 125 4.13 -12.82 -2.17
C ALA A 125 4.50 -14.04 -1.31
N ALA A 126 5.73 -14.06 -0.82
CA ALA A 126 6.27 -15.12 0.03
C ALA A 126 6.16 -14.81 1.53
N ASN A 127 5.81 -13.57 1.91
CA ASN A 127 5.80 -13.12 3.30
C ASN A 127 4.41 -12.64 3.74
N ASP A 128 4.14 -12.64 5.04
CA ASP A 128 2.80 -12.35 5.56
C ASP A 128 2.44 -10.85 5.63
N LEU A 129 3.43 -9.97 5.45
CA LEU A 129 3.23 -8.52 5.46
C LEU A 129 3.37 -7.94 4.05
N PHE A 130 2.25 -7.46 3.50
CA PHE A 130 2.19 -6.86 2.18
C PHE A 130 2.28 -5.34 2.26
N LEU A 131 3.11 -4.76 1.39
CA LEU A 131 3.16 -3.33 1.14
C LEU A 131 2.93 -3.10 -0.35
N PHE A 132 1.89 -2.33 -0.70
CA PHE A 132 1.55 -1.98 -2.09
C PHE A 132 1.93 -0.53 -2.40
#